data_AF-A0A5F0KDL6-F1
#
_entry.id   AF-A0A5F0KDL6-F1
#
_cell.length_a   1.000
_cell.length_b   1.000
_cell.length_c   1.000
_cell.angle_alpha   90.00
_cell.angle_beta   90.00
_cell.angle_gamma   90.00
#
_symmetry.space_group_name_H-M   'P 1'
#
loop_
_entity.id
_entity.type
_entity.pdbx_description
1 polymer ?
#
loop_
_entity_poly.entity_id
_entity_poly.type
_entity_poly.pdbx_seq_one_letter_code
_entity_poly.pdbx_strand_id
1 'polypeptide(L)'
;MTMEIREFHWLMNIVQNLDVGLVVLDKAYRIQVWNGFMESHSGRLASEVRDQGLFELFPDVDKAWFERKANMVFKLNNRAFSTWEQRPYLLRFSNYRPITGSAPYMYQNLTLVPLADFTGEVTHLAIMIYDATDEAMLITNQRQG
;
A
#
# COMPACT_ATOMS: atom_id res chain seq x y z
N MET A 1 -27.83 16.45 -3.48
CA MET A 1 -26.97 16.41 -4.67
C MET A 1 -25.73 17.31 -4.57
N THR A 2 -25.80 18.57 -4.11
CA THR A 2 -24.60 19.44 -3.94
C THR A 2 -23.77 19.18 -2.68
N MET A 3 -24.40 18.70 -1.59
CA MET A 3 -23.68 18.34 -0.36
C MET A 3 -22.75 17.13 -0.54
N GLU A 4 -23.18 16.10 -1.27
CA GLU A 4 -22.41 14.87 -1.51
C GLU A 4 -21.13 15.12 -2.33
N ILE A 5 -21.17 15.99 -3.34
CA ILE A 5 -19.99 16.32 -4.16
C ILE A 5 -18.93 17.05 -3.32
N ARG A 6 -19.36 17.97 -2.46
CA ARG A 6 -18.44 18.66 -1.53
C ARG A 6 -17.82 17.67 -0.55
N GLU A 7 -18.62 16.74 -0.04
CA GLU A 7 -18.15 15.71 0.89
C GLU A 7 -17.13 14.78 0.27
N PHE A 8 -17.44 14.28 -0.92
CA PHE A 8 -16.54 13.47 -1.70
C PHE A 8 -15.23 14.20 -2.03
N HIS A 9 -15.30 15.48 -2.40
CA HIS A 9 -14.11 16.27 -2.73
C HIS A 9 -13.15 16.43 -1.54
N TRP A 10 -13.65 16.73 -0.33
CA TRP A 10 -12.74 16.84 0.82
C TRP A 10 -12.22 15.48 1.28
N LEU A 11 -12.99 14.40 1.17
CA LEU A 11 -12.52 13.03 1.43
C LEU A 11 -11.37 12.65 0.49
N MET A 12 -11.52 12.94 -0.80
CA MET A 12 -10.46 12.72 -1.77
C MET A 12 -9.21 13.56 -1.47
N ASN A 13 -9.37 14.82 -1.08
CA ASN A 13 -8.24 15.65 -0.67
C ASN A 13 -7.52 15.08 0.55
N ILE A 14 -8.24 14.57 1.55
CA ILE A 14 -7.60 13.91 2.69
C ILE A 14 -6.82 12.69 2.21
N VAL A 15 -7.45 11.79 1.45
CA VAL A 15 -6.78 10.57 0.95
C VAL A 15 -5.50 10.89 0.18
N GLN A 16 -5.53 11.92 -0.65
CA GLN A 16 -4.36 12.35 -1.44
C GLN A 16 -3.22 12.91 -0.61
N ASN A 17 -3.51 13.56 0.53
CA ASN A 17 -2.50 14.21 1.38
C ASN A 17 -2.12 13.37 2.62
N LEU A 18 -2.53 12.09 2.70
CA LEU A 18 -2.11 11.19 3.77
C LEU A 18 -0.64 10.79 3.60
N ASP A 19 0.14 10.83 4.68
CA ASP A 19 1.49 10.25 4.79
C ASP A 19 1.47 8.72 4.96
N VAL A 20 0.51 8.06 4.30
CA VAL A 20 0.35 6.60 4.27
C VAL A 20 0.00 6.21 2.85
N GLY A 21 0.70 5.21 2.31
CA GLY A 21 0.41 4.67 1.01
C GLY A 21 -0.92 3.96 1.00
N LEU A 22 -1.88 4.43 0.22
CA LEU A 22 -3.16 3.77 0.02
C LEU A 22 -3.26 3.24 -1.40
N VAL A 23 -3.40 1.93 -1.51
CA VAL A 23 -3.82 1.27 -2.76
C VAL A 23 -5.07 0.44 -2.51
N VAL A 24 -6.03 0.54 -3.43
CA VAL A 24 -7.20 -0.35 -3.47
C VAL A 24 -7.10 -1.20 -4.71
N LEU A 25 -7.26 -2.51 -4.55
CA LEU A 25 -7.25 -3.50 -5.64
C LEU A 25 -8.62 -4.16 -5.76
N ASP A 26 -9.05 -4.48 -6.97
CA ASP A 26 -10.16 -5.39 -7.21
C ASP A 26 -9.72 -6.87 -7.04
N LYS A 27 -10.64 -7.82 -7.25
CA LYS A 27 -10.34 -9.27 -7.19
C LYS A 27 -9.36 -9.75 -8.26
N ALA A 28 -9.18 -9.00 -9.35
CA ALA A 28 -8.21 -9.28 -10.39
C ALA A 28 -6.86 -8.57 -10.14
N TYR A 29 -6.69 -7.97 -8.96
CA TYR A 29 -5.52 -7.19 -8.56
C TYR A 29 -5.25 -5.97 -9.44
N ARG A 30 -6.30 -5.39 -10.02
CA ARG A 30 -6.22 -4.12 -10.75
C ARG A 30 -6.35 -2.96 -9.80
N ILE A 31 -5.53 -1.94 -10.02
CA ILE A 31 -5.44 -0.77 -9.14
C ILE A 31 -6.64 0.15 -9.36
N GLN A 32 -7.44 0.35 -8.32
CA GLN A 32 -8.62 1.22 -8.30
C GLN A 32 -8.34 2.56 -7.63
N VAL A 33 -7.48 2.56 -6.60
CA VAL A 33 -7.04 3.77 -5.88
C VAL A 33 -5.53 3.74 -5.76
N TRP A 34 -4.91 4.91 -5.95
CA TRP A 34 -3.50 5.18 -5.78
C TRP A 34 -3.37 6.64 -5.31
N ASN A 35 -2.95 6.87 -4.07
CA ASN A 35 -2.90 8.23 -3.51
C ASN A 35 -1.53 8.91 -3.69
N GLY A 36 -1.43 10.17 -3.31
CA GLY A 36 -0.23 11.00 -3.48
C GLY A 36 1.03 10.45 -2.83
N PHE A 37 0.92 9.73 -1.70
CA PHE A 37 2.04 8.98 -1.13
C PHE A 37 2.57 7.95 -2.13
N MET A 38 1.67 7.15 -2.72
CA MET A 38 2.03 6.12 -3.68
C MET A 38 2.58 6.73 -4.96
N GLU A 39 2.01 7.85 -5.45
CA GLU A 39 2.55 8.57 -6.61
C GLU A 39 3.99 9.03 -6.37
N SER A 40 4.22 9.69 -5.25
CA SER A 40 5.54 10.20 -4.88
C SER A 40 6.57 9.07 -4.82
N HIS A 41 6.28 8.00 -4.06
CA HIS A 41 7.26 6.95 -3.79
C HIS A 41 7.45 5.94 -4.93
N SER A 42 6.45 5.79 -5.81
CA SER A 42 6.55 4.91 -6.99
C SER A 42 7.05 5.62 -8.24
N GLY A 43 6.97 6.95 -8.28
CA GLY A 43 7.23 7.74 -9.49
C GLY A 43 6.20 7.54 -10.60
N ARG A 44 5.00 7.04 -10.27
CA ARG A 44 3.90 6.79 -11.22
C ARG A 44 2.63 7.49 -10.78
N LEU A 45 1.99 8.21 -11.69
CA LEU A 45 0.75 8.92 -11.42
C LEU A 45 -0.43 7.95 -11.29
N ALA A 46 -1.44 8.32 -10.52
CA ALA A 46 -2.67 7.55 -10.32
C ALA A 46 -3.39 7.31 -11.66
N SER A 47 -3.32 8.26 -12.59
CA SER A 47 -3.86 8.12 -13.95
C SER A 47 -3.12 7.08 -14.79
N GLU A 48 -1.83 6.85 -14.53
CA GLU A 48 -1.02 5.88 -15.26
C GLU A 48 -1.26 4.46 -14.76
N VAL A 49 -1.56 4.29 -13.47
CA VAL A 49 -1.69 2.96 -12.86
C VAL A 49 -3.12 2.46 -12.76
N ARG A 50 -4.12 3.35 -12.87
CA ARG A 50 -5.54 2.99 -12.77
C ARG A 50 -5.90 1.87 -13.73
N ASP A 51 -6.66 0.90 -13.22
CA ASP A 51 -7.16 -0.30 -13.89
C ASP A 51 -6.08 -1.25 -14.44
N GLN A 52 -4.80 -0.98 -14.20
CA GLN A 52 -3.70 -1.88 -14.54
C GLN A 52 -3.45 -2.90 -13.42
N GLY A 53 -2.92 -4.07 -13.80
CA GLY A 53 -2.58 -5.12 -12.85
C GLY A 53 -1.36 -4.77 -12.01
N LEU A 54 -1.45 -4.94 -10.68
CA LEU A 54 -0.36 -4.67 -9.75
C LEU A 54 0.95 -5.39 -10.15
N PHE A 55 0.85 -6.66 -10.52
CA PHE A 55 2.02 -7.49 -10.86
C PHE A 55 2.60 -7.20 -12.25
N GLU A 56 1.81 -6.58 -13.13
CA GLU A 56 2.29 -6.15 -14.45
C GLU A 56 3.14 -4.87 -14.29
N LEU A 57 2.66 -3.94 -13.47
CA LEU A 57 3.35 -2.68 -13.17
C LEU A 57 4.57 -2.85 -12.25
N PHE A 58 4.48 -3.79 -11.30
CA PHE A 58 5.49 -4.03 -10.28
C PHE A 58 5.89 -5.51 -10.26
N PRO A 59 6.69 -5.97 -11.24
CA PRO A 59 7.06 -7.38 -11.38
C PRO A 59 7.95 -7.91 -10.24
N ASP A 60 8.57 -7.01 -9.47
CA ASP A 60 9.35 -7.34 -8.28
C ASP A 60 8.48 -7.76 -7.07
N VAL A 61 7.16 -7.53 -7.14
CA VAL A 61 6.22 -8.00 -6.12
C VAL A 61 6.16 -9.52 -6.20
N ASP A 62 6.42 -10.19 -5.07
CA ASP A 62 6.22 -11.63 -4.93
C ASP A 62 4.71 -11.94 -4.95
N LYS A 63 4.24 -12.24 -6.15
CA LYS A 63 2.85 -12.55 -6.46
C LYS A 63 2.31 -13.67 -5.57
N ALA A 64 3.05 -14.77 -5.43
CA ALA A 64 2.59 -15.93 -4.67
C ALA A 64 2.40 -15.59 -3.18
N TRP A 65 3.32 -14.83 -2.59
CA TRP A 65 3.18 -14.35 -1.22
C TRP A 65 2.01 -13.38 -1.06
N PHE A 66 1.86 -12.44 -1.99
CA PHE A 66 0.80 -11.45 -1.93
C PHE A 66 -0.58 -12.09 -2.07
N GLU A 67 -0.75 -12.96 -3.06
CA GLU A 67 -2.01 -13.69 -3.31
C GLU A 67 -2.41 -14.52 -2.09
N ARG A 68 -1.46 -15.17 -1.40
CA ARG A 68 -1.76 -15.90 -0.15
C ARG A 68 -2.36 -14.98 0.92
N LYS A 69 -1.76 -13.80 1.17
CA LYS A 69 -2.30 -12.83 2.14
C LYS A 69 -3.63 -12.25 1.69
N ALA A 70 -3.74 -11.83 0.44
CA ALA A 70 -4.97 -11.28 -0.13
C ALA A 70 -6.12 -12.29 -0.10
N ASN A 71 -5.86 -13.56 -0.43
CA ASN A 71 -6.86 -14.62 -0.37
C ASN A 71 -7.41 -14.84 1.04
N MET A 72 -6.58 -14.72 2.08
CA MET A 72 -7.08 -14.77 3.46
C MET A 72 -8.05 -13.61 3.74
N VAL A 73 -7.74 -12.41 3.27
CA VAL A 73 -8.59 -11.22 3.46
C VAL A 73 -9.92 -11.36 2.71
N PHE A 74 -9.87 -11.76 1.43
CA PHE A 74 -11.07 -11.97 0.62
C PHE A 74 -11.99 -13.06 1.18
N LYS A 75 -11.42 -14.18 1.65
CA LYS A 75 -12.21 -15.34 2.09
C LYS A 75 -12.69 -15.25 3.54
N LEU A 76 -11.85 -14.72 4.43
CA LEU A 76 -12.14 -14.72 5.87
C LEU A 76 -12.78 -13.41 6.33
N ASN A 77 -12.88 -12.41 5.44
CA ASN A 77 -13.34 -11.07 5.77
C ASN A 77 -12.65 -10.51 7.03
N ASN A 78 -11.34 -10.72 7.12
CA ASN A 78 -10.51 -10.28 8.24
C ASN A 78 -9.30 -9.51 7.72
N ARG A 79 -8.79 -8.60 8.55
CA ARG A 79 -7.58 -7.85 8.25
C ARG A 79 -6.36 -8.76 8.29
N ALA A 80 -5.39 -8.48 7.44
CA ALA A 80 -4.08 -9.12 7.46
C ALA A 80 -2.98 -8.07 7.60
N PHE A 81 -1.88 -8.47 8.22
CA PHE A 81 -0.77 -7.57 8.52
C PHE A 81 0.55 -8.16 8.00
N SER A 82 1.50 -7.29 7.71
CA SER A 82 2.90 -7.67 7.47
C SER A 82 3.79 -6.61 8.09
N THR A 83 4.77 -7.00 8.88
CA THR A 83 5.79 -6.07 9.37
C THR A 83 7.01 -6.07 8.47
N TRP A 84 7.82 -5.02 8.55
CA TRP A 84 9.09 -4.91 7.85
C TRP A 84 10.06 -6.05 8.22
N GLU A 85 9.98 -6.58 9.45
CA GLU A 85 10.78 -7.74 9.90
C GLU A 85 10.37 -9.03 9.18
N GLN A 86 9.06 -9.21 8.93
CA GLN A 86 8.56 -10.38 8.21
C GLN A 86 8.83 -10.29 6.71
N ARG A 87 8.65 -9.09 6.15
CA ARG A 87 8.94 -8.78 4.77
C ARG A 87 9.32 -7.30 4.66
N PRO A 88 10.57 -6.97 4.29
CA PRO A 88 11.05 -5.60 4.28
C PRO A 88 10.19 -4.63 3.47
N TYR A 89 9.67 -5.08 2.34
CA TYR A 89 8.83 -4.27 1.45
C TYR A 89 7.89 -5.14 0.62
N LEU A 90 6.71 -4.60 0.32
CA LEU A 90 5.85 -5.03 -0.78
C LEU A 90 6.35 -4.42 -2.09
N LEU A 91 6.54 -3.09 -2.10
CA LEU A 91 6.98 -2.30 -3.25
C LEU A 91 8.36 -1.70 -2.97
N ARG A 92 9.28 -1.77 -3.92
CA ARG A 92 10.65 -1.22 -3.79
C ARG A 92 10.66 0.29 -3.97
N PHE A 93 10.07 1.02 -3.03
CA PHE A 93 10.07 2.48 -3.02
C PHE A 93 11.43 3.03 -2.63
N SER A 94 11.91 4.04 -3.36
CA SER A 94 13.17 4.71 -3.08
C SER A 94 13.10 5.48 -1.77
N ASN A 95 14.18 5.46 -1.02
CA ASN A 95 14.31 6.26 0.20
C ASN A 95 14.74 7.69 -0.17
N TYR A 96 13.98 8.71 0.27
CA TYR A 96 14.21 10.11 -0.10
C TYR A 96 15.39 10.79 0.63
N ARG A 97 16.08 10.11 1.56
CA ARG A 97 17.11 10.75 2.39
C ARG A 97 18.46 10.94 1.65
N PRO A 98 19.09 12.14 1.72
CA PRO A 98 20.37 12.37 1.07
C PRO A 98 21.54 11.67 1.81
N ILE A 99 22.29 10.86 1.04
CA ILE A 99 23.73 10.56 1.13
C ILE A 99 24.27 9.89 2.43
N THR A 100 23.52 9.76 3.53
CA THR A 100 23.99 9.04 4.74
C THR A 100 23.10 7.88 5.22
N GLY A 101 21.97 7.61 4.55
CA GLY A 101 21.01 6.57 4.92
C GLY A 101 21.27 5.23 4.22
N SER A 102 21.60 4.20 5.00
CA SER A 102 22.16 2.89 4.59
C SER A 102 21.19 1.91 3.88
N ALA A 103 19.89 2.23 3.74
CA ALA A 103 18.91 1.33 3.14
C ALA A 103 18.49 1.79 1.73
N PRO A 104 18.66 0.95 0.68
CA PRO A 104 18.33 1.32 -0.70
C PRO A 104 16.82 1.49 -0.96
N TYR A 105 15.98 0.91 -0.09
CA TYR A 105 14.52 0.95 -0.21
C TYR A 105 13.87 1.26 1.14
N MET A 106 12.69 1.87 1.06
CA MET A 106 11.82 2.14 2.21
C MET A 106 11.33 0.81 2.83
N TYR A 107 11.48 0.66 4.14
CA TYR A 107 10.89 -0.46 4.87
C TYR A 107 9.38 -0.25 5.06
N GLN A 108 8.60 -1.32 5.01
CA GLN A 108 7.14 -1.22 4.94
C GLN A 108 6.44 -2.11 5.96
N ASN A 109 5.60 -1.47 6.78
CA ASN A 109 4.53 -2.18 7.46
C ASN A 109 3.27 -2.11 6.60
N LEU A 110 2.51 -3.21 6.53
CA LEU A 110 1.32 -3.33 5.71
C LEU A 110 0.11 -3.68 6.57
N THR A 111 -1.02 -3.05 6.26
CA THR A 111 -2.34 -3.50 6.72
C THR A 111 -3.25 -3.69 5.51
N LEU A 112 -3.76 -4.91 5.36
CA LEU A 112 -4.68 -5.30 4.31
C LEU A 112 -6.09 -5.38 4.92
N VAL A 113 -7.04 -4.67 4.32
CA VAL A 113 -8.41 -4.53 4.83
C VAL A 113 -9.40 -4.99 3.76
N PRO A 114 -10.35 -5.87 4.10
CA PRO A 114 -11.41 -6.25 3.17
C PRO A 114 -12.37 -5.09 2.98
N LEU A 115 -12.74 -4.82 1.73
CA LEU A 115 -13.79 -3.88 1.39
C LEU A 115 -14.97 -4.65 0.80
N ALA A 116 -16.00 -4.82 1.61
CA ALA A 116 -17.25 -5.45 1.21
C ALA A 116 -18.18 -4.47 0.50
N ASP A 117 -18.94 -4.97 -0.47
CA ASP A 117 -20.05 -4.23 -1.07
C ASP A 117 -21.31 -4.29 -0.18
N PHE A 118 -22.43 -3.76 -0.68
CA PHE A 118 -23.70 -3.74 0.04
C PHE A 118 -24.30 -5.14 0.28
N THR A 119 -23.83 -6.17 -0.42
CA THR A 119 -24.25 -7.56 -0.22
C THR A 119 -23.42 -8.27 0.86
N GLY A 120 -22.34 -7.63 1.33
CA GLY A 120 -21.38 -8.22 2.26
C GLY A 120 -20.28 -9.02 1.56
N GLU A 121 -20.26 -9.08 0.22
CA GLU A 121 -19.20 -9.74 -0.53
C GLU A 121 -17.96 -8.84 -0.59
N VAL A 122 -16.79 -9.37 -0.20
CA VAL A 122 -15.53 -8.65 -0.33
C VAL A 122 -15.13 -8.57 -1.80
N THR A 123 -15.33 -7.40 -2.41
CA THR A 123 -15.03 -7.14 -3.83
C THR A 123 -13.69 -6.46 -4.03
N HIS A 124 -13.20 -5.77 -3.01
CA HIS A 124 -11.95 -5.01 -3.07
C HIS A 124 -11.08 -5.26 -1.84
N LEU A 125 -9.80 -4.98 -2.02
CA LEU A 125 -8.76 -5.06 -1.00
C LEU A 125 -8.12 -3.69 -0.86
N ALA A 126 -8.27 -3.04 0.29
CA ALA A 126 -7.46 -1.87 0.63
C ALA A 126 -6.15 -2.31 1.27
N ILE A 127 -5.07 -1.63 0.93
CA ILE A 127 -3.74 -1.87 1.47
C ILE A 127 -3.19 -0.52 1.93
N MET A 128 -2.87 -0.45 3.21
CA MET A 128 -2.17 0.67 3.82
C MET A 128 -0.70 0.29 3.94
N ILE A 129 0.18 1.12 3.39
CA ILE A 129 1.63 0.98 3.41
C ILE A 129 2.19 2.10 4.28
N TYR A 130 2.81 1.72 5.40
CA TYR A 130 3.44 2.65 6.34
C TYR A 130 4.95 2.58 6.15
N ASP A 131 5.60 3.74 6.06
CA ASP A 131 7.06 3.82 6.13
C ASP A 131 7.53 3.43 7.54
N ALA A 132 8.28 2.34 7.61
CA ALA A 132 8.88 1.79 8.83
C ALA A 132 10.41 1.93 8.81
N THR A 133 10.97 2.77 7.93
CA THR A 133 12.42 2.88 7.73
C THR A 133 13.12 3.35 9.00
N ASP A 134 12.57 4.34 9.70
CA ASP A 134 13.18 4.82 10.96
C ASP A 134 13.19 3.74 12.04
N GLU A 135 12.08 3.02 12.20
CA GLU A 135 11.97 1.88 13.13
C GLU A 135 13.00 0.79 12.78
N ALA A 136 13.07 0.40 11.51
CA ALA A 136 13.97 -0.64 11.03
C ALA A 136 15.45 -0.28 11.23
N MET A 137 15.82 0.98 10.95
CA MET A 137 17.20 1.46 11.13
C MET A 137 17.60 1.51 12.59
N LEU A 138 16.70 1.94 13.49
CA LEU A 138 16.96 1.94 14.93
C LEU A 138 17.23 0.52 15.47
N ILE A 139 16.39 -0.45 15.11
CA ILE A 139 16.52 -1.84 15.56
C ILE A 139 17.76 -2.51 14.97
N THR A 140 18.06 -2.25 13.70
CA THR A 140 19.24 -2.84 13.03
C THR A 140 20.54 -2.33 13.64
N ASN A 141 20.62 -1.03 13.97
CA ASN A 141 21.79 -0.46 14.64
C ASN A 141 21.99 -1.01 16.06
N GLN A 142 20.90 -1.28 16.80
CA GLN A 142 20.97 -1.90 18.13
C GLN A 142 21.40 -3.36 18.10
N ARG A 143 21.13 -4.11 17.02
CA ARG A 143 21.55 -5.51 16.88
C ARG A 143 23.02 -5.67 16.45
N GLN A 144 23.66 -4.59 16.01
CA GLN A 144 25.06 -4.58 15.54
C GLN A 144 26.05 -3.97 16.55
N GLY A 145 25.57 -3.41 17.66
CA GLY A 145 26.38 -2.93 18.79
C GLY A 145 26.36 -3.91 19.94
#